data_AF-A0A2N6VKG9-F1
#
_entry.id   AF-A0A2N6VKG9-F1
#
_cell.length_a   1.000
_cell.length_b   1.000
_cell.length_c   1.000
_cell.angle_alpha   90.00
_cell.angle_beta   90.00
_cell.angle_gamma   90.00
#
_symmetry.space_group_name_H-M   'P 1'
#
loop_
_entity.id
_entity.type
_entity.pdbx_description
1 polymer ?
#
loop_
_entity_poly.entity_id
_entity_poly.type
_entity_poly.pdbx_seq_one_letter_code
_entity_poly.pdbx_strand_id
1 'polypeptide(L)' 'GFKVLASSAGAPIAAIEDTERCFAGVQWHPEVMHSEYGKQTIENFLFKVAGLKADWSADSI' A
#
# COMPACT_ATOMS: atom_id res chain seq x y z
N GLY A 1 15.48 -4.57 4.40
CA GLY A 1 15.84 -4.83 2.97
C GLY A 1 14.60 -5.26 2.19
N PHE A 2 14.51 -5.00 0.87
CA PHE A 2 13.26 -5.23 0.12
C PHE A 2 12.87 -6.72 0.02
N LYS A 3 11.57 -7.01 0.21
CA LYS A 3 10.93 -8.31 0.00
C LYS A 3 9.88 -8.21 -1.11
N VAL A 4 9.78 -9.24 -1.93
CA VAL A 4 8.70 -9.36 -2.94
C VAL A 4 7.48 -9.96 -2.27
N LEU A 5 6.34 -9.28 -2.41
CA LEU A 5 5.06 -9.68 -1.80
C LEU A 5 4.08 -10.27 -2.82
N ALA A 6 4.17 -9.83 -4.08
CA ALA A 6 3.28 -10.28 -5.13
C ALA A 6 4.02 -10.34 -6.47
N SER A 7 3.57 -11.25 -7.33
CA SER A 7 4.07 -11.45 -8.68
C SER A 7 2.93 -11.82 -9.62
N SER A 8 3.06 -11.48 -10.90
CA SER A 8 2.21 -11.95 -11.98
C SER A 8 3.08 -12.34 -13.19
N ALA A 9 2.48 -12.96 -14.20
CA ALA A 9 3.20 -13.34 -15.42
C ALA A 9 3.85 -12.13 -16.14
N GLY A 10 3.18 -10.96 -16.13
CA GLY A 10 3.69 -9.73 -16.74
C GLY A 10 4.50 -8.83 -15.80
N ALA A 11 4.45 -9.09 -14.48
CA ALA A 11 5.17 -8.33 -13.46
C ALA A 11 5.69 -9.28 -12.38
N PRO A 12 6.89 -9.87 -12.55
CA PRO A 12 7.50 -10.76 -11.55
C PRO A 12 7.69 -10.09 -10.18
N ILE A 13 7.81 -8.77 -10.17
CA ILE A 13 7.85 -7.93 -8.96
C ILE A 13 6.66 -6.98 -9.03
N ALA A 14 5.48 -7.46 -8.64
CA ALA A 14 4.25 -6.66 -8.67
C ALA A 14 4.06 -5.84 -7.39
N ALA A 15 4.54 -6.34 -6.25
CA ALA A 15 4.57 -5.61 -4.99
C ALA A 15 5.83 -5.89 -4.18
N ILE A 16 6.34 -4.86 -3.51
CA ILE A 16 7.51 -4.94 -2.62
C ILE A 16 7.28 -4.17 -1.33
N GLU A 17 8.01 -4.57 -0.30
CA GLU A 17 8.10 -3.80 0.94
C GLU A 17 9.52 -3.82 1.52
N ASP A 18 9.86 -2.78 2.26
CA ASP A 18 10.94 -2.76 3.23
C ASP A 18 10.43 -2.10 4.51
N THR A 19 9.98 -2.94 5.46
CA THR A 19 9.33 -2.49 6.69
C THR A 19 10.28 -1.74 7.62
N GLU A 20 11.59 -2.01 7.56
CA GLU A 20 12.59 -1.30 8.37
C GLU A 20 12.72 0.17 7.94
N ARG A 21 12.47 0.46 6.66
CA ARG A 21 12.59 1.79 6.06
C ARG A 21 11.22 2.41 5.71
N CYS A 22 10.13 1.76 6.11
CA CYS A 22 8.76 2.17 5.78
C CYS A 22 8.52 2.37 4.27
N PHE A 23 9.15 1.54 3.43
CA PHE A 23 8.93 1.58 1.99
C PHE A 23 7.95 0.50 1.55
N ALA A 24 7.02 0.86 0.67
CA ALA A 24 6.14 -0.06 -0.02
C ALA A 24 5.96 0.40 -1.47
N GLY A 25 5.76 -0.55 -2.38
CA GLY A 25 5.53 -0.27 -3.79
C GLY A 25 4.61 -1.30 -4.41
N VAL A 26 3.74 -0.85 -5.31
CA VAL A 26 2.85 -1.68 -6.11
C VAL A 26 2.92 -1.23 -7.57
N GLN A 27 2.79 -2.18 -8.50
CA GLN A 27 2.90 -1.92 -9.94
C GLN A 27 1.55 -1.56 -10.60
N TRP A 28 0.44 -1.73 -9.87
CA TRP A 28 -0.92 -1.38 -10.31
C TRP A 28 -1.41 -0.10 -9.62
N HIS A 29 -2.59 0.38 -10.02
CA HIS A 29 -3.26 1.55 -9.44
C HIS A 29 -4.23 1.12 -8.32
N PRO A 30 -3.85 1.13 -7.03
CA PRO A 30 -4.77 0.76 -5.95
C PRO A 30 -5.90 1.79 -5.72
N GLU A 31 -5.80 2.98 -6.30
CA GLU A 31 -6.78 4.05 -6.16
C GLU A 31 -8.02 3.90 -7.05
N VAL A 32 -7.96 3.07 -8.10
CA VAL A 32 -9.08 2.91 -9.03
C VAL A 32 -10.07 1.85 -8.56
N MET A 33 -11.35 2.03 -8.87
CA MET A 33 -12.44 1.13 -8.47
C MET A 33 -12.29 -0.31 -8.99
N HIS A 34 -11.49 -0.52 -10.04
CA HIS A 34 -11.20 -1.85 -10.59
C HIS A 34 -10.24 -2.67 -9.72
N SER A 35 -9.58 -2.05 -8.73
CA SER A 35 -8.74 -2.73 -7.76
C SER A 35 -9.59 -3.17 -6.56
N GLU A 36 -10.06 -4.41 -6.57
CA GLU A 36 -10.96 -4.98 -5.53
C GLU A 36 -10.47 -4.71 -4.09
N TYR A 37 -9.16 -4.84 -3.85
CA TYR A 37 -8.51 -4.58 -2.56
C TYR A 37 -7.67 -3.28 -2.54
N GLY A 38 -7.95 -2.37 -3.48
CA GLY A 38 -7.20 -1.13 -3.67
C GLY A 38 -7.22 -0.23 -2.43
N LYS A 39 -8.41 -0.01 -1.87
CA LYS A 39 -8.59 0.74 -0.62
C LYS A 39 -7.80 0.14 0.54
N GLN A 40 -7.90 -1.18 0.74
CA GLN A 40 -7.19 -1.88 1.81
C GLN A 40 -5.66 -1.78 1.64
N THR A 41 -5.17 -1.75 0.39
CA THR A 41 -3.74 -1.56 0.09
C THR A 41 -3.26 -0.19 0.55
N ILE A 42 -4.04 0.86 0.25
CA ILE A 42 -3.74 2.24 0.70
C ILE A 42 -3.81 2.34 2.22
N GLU A 43 -4.82 1.76 2.87
CA GLU A 43 -4.94 1.74 4.34
C GLU A 43 -3.76 1.04 5.01
N ASN A 44 -3.30 -0.09 4.46
CA ASN A 44 -2.11 -0.78 4.96
C ASN A 44 -0.87 0.11 4.86
N PHE A 45 -0.69 0.83 3.75
CA PHE A 45 0.41 1.77 3.62
C PHE A 45 0.34 2.86 4.69
N LEU A 46 -0.79 3.54 4.81
CA LEU A 46 -0.95 4.67 5.75
C LEU A 46 -0.73 4.24 7.19
N PHE A 47 -1.38 3.15 7.62
CA PHE A 47 -1.47 2.82 9.05
C PHE A 47 -0.45 1.78 9.51
N LYS A 48 -0.03 0.86 8.63
CA LYS A 48 0.92 -0.21 9.01
C LYS A 48 2.35 0.09 8.57
N VAL A 49 2.54 0.71 7.41
CA VAL A 49 3.89 1.02 6.88
C VAL A 49 4.34 2.40 7.34
N ALA A 50 3.56 3.45 7.07
CA ALA A 50 3.89 4.82 7.45
C ALA A 50 3.58 5.14 8.93
N GLY A 51 2.80 4.29 9.61
CA GLY A 51 2.49 4.43 11.03
C GLY A 51 1.65 5.67 11.36
N LEU A 52 0.88 6.18 10.39
CA LEU A 52 0.00 7.33 10.60
C LEU A 52 -1.15 6.95 11.54
N LYS A 53 -1.67 7.93 12.25
CA LYS A 53 -2.92 7.78 13.02
C LYS A 53 -4.10 8.11 12.12
N ALA A 54 -5.21 7.40 12.33
CA ALA A 54 -6.48 7.69 11.67
C ALA A 54 -7.25 8.77 12.46
N ASP A 55 -6.64 9.93 12.67
CA ASP A 55 -7.16 11.02 13.50
C ASP A 55 -7.77 12.18 12.70
N TRP A 56 -7.71 12.12 11.37
CA TRP A 56 -8.41 13.06 10.50
C TRP A 56 -9.88 12.68 10.31
N SER A 57 -10.79 13.59 10.66
CA SER A 57 -12.20 13.55 10.29
C SER A 57 -12.63 14.87 9.65
N ALA A 58 -13.69 14.84 8.84
CA ALA A 58 -14.25 16.07 8.26
C ALA A 58 -14.73 17.07 9.34
N ASP A 59 -15.12 16.57 10.52
CA ASP A 59 -15.51 17.40 11.67
C ASP A 59 -14.34 18.13 12.33
N SER A 60 -13.10 17.78 11.99
CA SER A 60 -11.88 18.37 12.54
C SER A 60 -11.39 19.61 11.76
N ILE A 61 -12.21 20.12 10.84
CA ILE A 61 -11.93 21.30 9.99
C ILE A 61 -12.66 22.54 10.51
#